data_AF-A0AAW6JH77-F1
#
_entry.id   AF-A0AAW6JH77-F1
#
_cell.length_a   1.000
_cell.length_b   1.000
_cell.length_c   1.000
_cell.angle_alpha   90.00
_cell.angle_beta   90.00
_cell.angle_gamma   90.00
#
_symmetry.space_group_name_H-M   'P 1'
#
loop_
_entity.id
_entity.type
_entity.pdbx_description
1 polymer ?
#
loop_
_entity_poly.entity_id
_entity_poly.type
_entity_poly.pdbx_seq_one_letter_code
_entity_poly.pdbx_strand_id
1 'polypeptide(L)'
;MSVVRFCSAAGCREVIPVGQYFCKKHQYLQKEYEDKRKHWQRDNYKKMTKEQKHEYNRKVYKKRMERSAKAPHDYNRFYKTSKWVKLSRQTLQKSPVCVVCLRKGIVKKADLVDHIVPIREDWSKRLDPTNLQSLCYRCHREKTRKDHQRERKINMNS
;
A
#
# COMPACT_ATOMS: atom_id res chain seq x y z
N MET A 1 13.73 19.99 -19.67
CA MET A 1 12.55 19.18 -20.04
C MET A 1 11.38 19.60 -19.16
N SER A 2 10.31 20.13 -19.73
CA SER A 2 9.11 20.51 -18.99
C SER A 2 8.43 19.25 -18.44
N VAL A 3 8.22 19.18 -17.13
CA VAL A 3 7.51 18.06 -16.52
C VAL A 3 6.04 18.16 -16.93
N VAL A 4 5.50 17.08 -17.50
CA VAL A 4 4.12 16.99 -17.98
C VAL A 4 3.37 15.86 -17.27
N ARG A 5 2.05 15.96 -17.20
CA ARG A 5 1.15 14.96 -16.60
C ARG A 5 -0.11 14.79 -17.45
N PHE A 6 -0.88 13.74 -17.19
CA PHE A 6 -2.19 13.58 -17.83
C PHE A 6 -3.28 14.38 -17.11
N CYS A 7 -4.27 14.82 -17.88
CA CYS A 7 -5.53 15.35 -17.37
C CYS A 7 -6.17 14.40 -16.34
N SER A 8 -6.72 14.96 -15.27
CA SER A 8 -7.34 14.18 -14.18
C SER A 8 -8.81 13.81 -14.43
N ALA A 9 -9.38 14.20 -15.58
CA ALA A 9 -10.71 13.77 -15.97
C ALA A 9 -10.70 12.28 -16.32
N ALA A 10 -11.70 11.54 -15.83
CA ALA A 10 -11.79 10.11 -16.05
C ALA A 10 -11.76 9.78 -17.56
N GLY A 11 -10.83 8.92 -17.98
CA GLY A 11 -10.68 8.51 -19.38
C GLY A 11 -9.98 9.52 -20.29
N CYS A 12 -9.66 10.74 -19.82
CA CYS A 12 -8.94 11.72 -20.62
C CYS A 12 -7.42 11.44 -20.62
N ARG A 13 -6.81 11.42 -21.81
CA ARG A 13 -5.36 11.17 -22.00
C ARG A 13 -4.60 12.41 -22.49
N GLU A 14 -5.22 13.58 -22.40
CA GLU A 14 -4.60 14.84 -22.82
C GLU A 14 -3.45 15.20 -21.87
N VAL A 15 -2.30 15.55 -22.45
CA VAL A 15 -1.08 15.90 -21.71
C VAL A 15 -1.12 17.38 -21.36
N ILE A 16 -0.89 17.70 -20.09
CA ILE A 16 -0.95 19.06 -19.56
C ILE A 16 0.32 19.39 -18.74
N PRO A 17 0.68 20.68 -18.60
CA PRO A 17 1.79 21.10 -17.76
C PRO A 17 1.60 20.73 -16.28
N VAL A 18 2.69 20.40 -15.58
CA VAL A 18 2.65 20.23 -14.13
C VAL A 18 2.25 21.56 -13.46
N GLY A 19 1.15 21.52 -12.71
CA GLY A 19 0.49 22.69 -12.12
C GLY A 19 -0.99 22.79 -12.49
N GLN A 20 -1.37 22.25 -13.66
CA GLN A 20 -2.76 22.12 -14.09
C GLN A 20 -3.29 20.71 -13.76
N TYR A 21 -4.58 20.62 -13.43
CA TYR A 21 -5.24 19.34 -13.14
C TYR A 21 -6.07 18.84 -14.32
N PHE A 22 -6.65 19.77 -15.09
CA PHE A 22 -7.51 19.47 -16.22
C PHE A 22 -7.06 20.21 -17.48
N CYS A 23 -7.28 19.60 -18.64
CA CYS A 23 -7.07 20.27 -19.93
C CYS A 23 -8.17 21.31 -20.21
N LYS A 24 -8.02 22.10 -21.28
CA LYS A 24 -9.00 23.12 -21.67
C LYS A 24 -10.44 22.56 -21.77
N LYS A 25 -10.59 21.34 -22.29
CA LYS A 25 -11.89 20.66 -22.41
C LYS A 25 -12.54 20.36 -21.06
N HIS A 26 -11.72 20.12 -20.03
CA HIS A 26 -12.15 19.73 -18.70
C HIS A 26 -11.95 20.82 -17.65
N GLN A 27 -11.70 22.07 -18.08
CA GLN A 27 -11.45 23.18 -17.18
C GLN A 27 -12.64 23.45 -16.24
N TYR A 28 -13.86 23.07 -16.64
CA TYR A 28 -15.06 23.12 -15.81
C TYR A 28 -14.97 22.24 -14.54
N LEU A 29 -14.20 21.15 -14.57
CA LEU A 29 -13.97 20.28 -13.39
C LEU A 29 -12.98 20.89 -12.39
N GLN A 30 -12.24 21.93 -12.78
CA GLN A 30 -11.18 22.52 -11.95
C GLN A 30 -11.74 23.06 -10.63
N LYS A 31 -12.85 23.82 -10.67
CA LYS A 31 -13.45 24.43 -9.48
C LYS A 31 -13.94 23.36 -8.50
N GLU A 32 -14.69 22.38 -9.00
CA GLU A 32 -15.19 21.27 -8.19
C GLU A 32 -14.05 20.44 -7.58
N TYR A 33 -13.00 20.16 -8.36
CA TYR A 33 -11.83 19.45 -7.90
C TYR A 33 -11.06 20.23 -6.82
N GLU A 34 -10.90 21.53 -7.00
CA GLU A 34 -10.27 22.42 -6.01
C GLU A 34 -11.10 22.50 -4.72
N ASP A 35 -12.43 22.60 -4.82
CA ASP A 35 -13.33 22.65 -3.66
C ASP A 35 -13.39 21.30 -2.93
N LYS A 36 -13.35 20.17 -3.65
CA LYS A 36 -13.19 18.83 -3.04
C LYS A 36 -11.81 18.64 -2.40
N ARG A 37 -10.76 19.21 -3.00
CA ARG A 37 -9.38 19.13 -2.51
C ARG A 37 -9.10 20.08 -1.36
N LYS A 38 -9.84 21.19 -1.23
CA LYS A 38 -9.96 21.99 -0.01
C LYS A 38 -10.57 21.11 1.07
N HIS A 39 -9.68 20.37 1.68
CA HIS A 39 -9.93 19.37 2.69
C HIS A 39 -10.82 19.92 3.80
N TRP A 40 -12.10 19.56 3.79
CA TRP A 40 -13.12 19.99 4.75
C TRP A 40 -12.65 19.87 6.21
N GLN A 41 -11.81 18.88 6.54
CA GLN A 41 -11.33 18.69 7.91
C GLN A 41 -10.37 19.80 8.37
N ARG A 42 -9.59 20.43 7.48
CA ARG A 42 -8.58 21.44 7.89
C ARG A 42 -9.22 22.80 8.20
N ASP A 43 -10.21 23.21 7.41
CA ASP A 43 -10.88 24.49 7.61
C ASP A 43 -11.87 24.43 8.79
N ASN A 44 -12.55 23.30 8.99
CA ASN A 44 -13.34 23.09 10.21
C ASN A 44 -12.46 23.01 11.45
N TYR A 45 -11.33 22.29 11.41
CA TYR A 45 -10.39 22.24 12.53
C TYR A 45 -9.88 23.63 12.92
N LYS A 46 -9.64 24.54 11.95
CA LYS A 46 -9.21 25.92 12.26
C LYS A 46 -10.29 26.72 12.99
N LYS A 47 -11.55 26.56 12.57
CA LYS A 47 -12.74 27.26 13.13
C LYS A 47 -13.20 26.71 14.49
N MET A 48 -12.73 25.53 14.90
CA MET A 48 -13.06 24.94 16.20
C MET A 48 -12.50 25.75 17.37
N THR A 49 -13.26 25.80 18.46
CA THR A 49 -12.80 26.32 19.76
C THR A 49 -11.65 25.45 20.31
N LYS A 50 -10.97 25.95 21.35
CA LYS A 50 -9.87 25.22 22.01
C LYS A 50 -10.34 23.89 22.60
N GLU A 51 -11.53 23.87 23.21
CA GLU A 51 -12.16 22.70 23.83
C GLU A 51 -12.54 21.68 22.76
N GLN A 52 -13.16 22.14 21.68
CA GLN A 52 -13.53 21.30 20.53
C GLN A 52 -12.28 20.66 19.89
N LYS A 53 -11.20 21.43 19.70
CA LYS A 53 -9.92 20.90 19.19
C LYS A 53 -9.36 19.82 20.09
N HIS A 54 -9.38 20.04 21.41
CA HIS A 54 -8.89 19.08 22.38
C HIS A 54 -9.68 17.77 22.34
N GLU A 55 -11.02 17.85 22.30
CA GLU A 55 -11.91 16.69 22.18
C GLU A 55 -11.71 15.93 20.85
N TYR A 56 -11.59 16.65 19.72
CA TYR A 56 -11.27 16.06 18.43
C TYR A 56 -9.92 15.33 18.46
N ASN A 57 -8.87 15.98 18.96
CA ASN A 57 -7.53 15.41 19.06
C ASN A 57 -7.51 14.18 19.97
N ARG A 58 -8.26 14.20 21.09
CA ARG A 58 -8.44 13.05 21.98
C ARG A 58 -9.08 11.87 21.25
N LYS A 59 -10.15 12.09 20.49
CA LYS A 59 -10.82 11.07 19.67
C LYS A 59 -9.90 10.49 18.61
N VAL A 60 -9.16 11.35 17.88
CA VAL A 60 -8.20 10.92 16.86
C VAL A 60 -7.06 10.09 17.49
N TYR A 61 -6.52 10.54 18.63
CA TYR A 61 -5.50 9.82 19.37
C TYR A 61 -6.00 8.43 19.83
N LYS A 62 -7.18 8.36 20.46
CA LYS A 62 -7.80 7.10 20.88
C LYS A 62 -7.93 6.12 19.71
N LYS A 63 -8.48 6.57 18.58
CA LYS A 63 -8.63 5.77 17.36
C LYS A 63 -7.29 5.32 16.77
N ARG A 64 -6.25 6.16 16.86
CA ARG A 64 -4.87 5.80 16.46
C ARG A 64 -4.32 4.70 17.36
N MET A 65 -4.49 4.81 18.67
CA MET A 65 -4.04 3.82 19.64
C MET A 65 -4.77 2.49 19.48
N GLU A 66 -6.09 2.50 19.26
CA GLU A 66 -6.86 1.28 18.94
C GLU A 66 -6.35 0.58 17.68
N ARG A 67 -6.01 1.34 16.62
CA ARG A 67 -5.41 0.78 15.40
C ARG A 67 -4.02 0.22 15.64
N SER A 68 -3.18 0.92 16.39
CA SER A 68 -1.85 0.44 16.77
C SER A 68 -1.92 -0.82 17.64
N ALA A 69 -2.87 -0.89 18.57
CA ALA A 69 -3.09 -2.08 19.39
C ALA A 69 -3.50 -3.29 18.55
N LYS A 70 -4.32 -3.08 17.49
CA LYS A 70 -4.69 -4.13 16.53
C LYS A 70 -3.56 -4.52 15.57
N ALA A 71 -2.55 -3.68 15.38
CA ALA A 71 -1.38 -3.94 14.57
C ALA A 71 -0.11 -3.84 15.43
N PRO A 72 0.13 -4.84 16.32
CA PRO A 72 1.18 -4.78 17.33
C PRO A 72 2.60 -4.71 16.73
N HIS A 73 2.73 -4.97 15.43
CA HIS A 73 3.99 -4.97 14.72
C HIS A 73 4.01 -3.93 13.62
N ASP A 74 5.11 -3.18 13.54
CA ASP A 74 5.40 -2.31 12.40
C ASP A 74 5.94 -3.14 11.24
N TYR A 75 5.00 -3.71 10.47
CA TYR A 75 5.28 -4.52 9.29
C TYR A 75 6.14 -3.78 8.26
N ASN A 76 5.91 -2.48 8.08
CA ASN A 76 6.65 -1.67 7.10
C ASN A 76 8.10 -1.45 7.53
N ARG A 77 8.32 -1.24 8.83
CA ARG A 77 9.68 -1.14 9.38
C ARG A 77 10.42 -2.47 9.28
N PHE A 78 9.75 -3.60 9.45
CA PHE A 78 10.37 -4.92 9.31
C PHE A 78 11.05 -5.13 7.95
N TYR A 79 10.37 -4.79 6.85
CA TYR A 79 10.94 -4.90 5.51
C TYR A 79 12.17 -4.02 5.26
N LYS A 80 12.43 -3.03 6.12
CA LYS A 80 13.62 -2.17 6.08
C LYS A 80 14.76 -2.68 6.96
N THR A 81 14.54 -3.73 7.76
CA THR A 81 15.56 -4.25 8.66
C THR A 81 16.68 -4.97 7.90
N SER A 82 17.91 -4.88 8.41
CA SER A 82 19.08 -5.58 7.84
C SER A 82 18.88 -7.10 7.80
N LYS A 83 18.22 -7.67 8.81
CA LYS A 83 17.87 -9.10 8.89
C LYS A 83 17.04 -9.54 7.68
N TRP A 84 15.97 -8.81 7.36
CA TRP A 84 15.13 -9.10 6.20
C TRP A 84 15.90 -8.95 4.89
N VAL A 85 16.62 -7.83 4.72
CA VAL A 85 17.38 -7.56 3.49
C VAL A 85 18.40 -8.68 3.23
N LYS A 86 19.13 -9.13 4.25
CA LYS A 86 20.09 -10.24 4.15
C LYS A 86 19.40 -11.55 3.77
N LEU A 87 18.33 -11.91 4.48
CA LEU A 87 17.60 -13.16 4.26
C LEU A 87 16.94 -13.22 2.87
N SER A 88 16.33 -12.11 2.43
CA SER A 88 15.72 -11.98 1.11
C SER A 88 16.76 -12.17 -0.01
N ARG A 89 17.94 -11.54 0.11
CA ARG A 89 19.04 -11.73 -0.85
C ARG A 89 19.51 -13.18 -0.90
N GLN A 90 19.72 -13.81 0.26
CA GLN A 90 20.13 -15.22 0.33
C GLN A 90 19.07 -16.15 -0.28
N THR A 91 17.79 -15.85 -0.08
CA THR A 91 16.68 -16.63 -0.65
C THR A 91 16.66 -16.52 -2.18
N LEU A 92 16.84 -15.31 -2.74
CA LEU A 92 16.95 -15.12 -4.19
C LEU A 92 18.18 -15.81 -4.80
N GLN A 93 19.30 -15.85 -4.09
CA GLN A 93 20.49 -16.57 -4.55
C GLN A 93 20.25 -18.09 -4.61
N LYS A 94 19.57 -18.65 -3.61
CA LYS A 94 19.25 -20.09 -3.57
C LYS A 94 18.13 -20.47 -4.55
N SER A 95 17.16 -19.59 -4.74
CA SER A 95 16.01 -19.79 -5.61
C SER A 95 15.83 -18.57 -6.52
N PRO A 96 16.59 -18.49 -7.64
CA PRO A 96 16.57 -17.33 -8.52
C PRO A 96 15.36 -17.28 -9.47
N VAL A 97 14.54 -18.35 -9.47
CA VAL A 97 13.37 -18.50 -10.34
C VAL A 97 12.08 -18.39 -9.54
N CYS A 98 11.03 -17.91 -10.19
CA CYS A 98 9.71 -17.81 -9.60
C CYS A 98 9.15 -19.22 -9.36
N VAL A 99 8.94 -19.62 -8.10
CA VAL A 99 8.48 -20.96 -7.75
C VAL A 99 7.11 -21.28 -8.35
N VAL A 100 6.24 -20.28 -8.46
CA VAL A 100 4.90 -20.44 -9.06
C VAL A 100 4.98 -20.63 -10.58
N CYS A 101 5.91 -19.96 -11.26
CA CYS A 101 6.12 -20.17 -12.69
C CYS A 101 6.77 -21.53 -12.94
N LEU A 102 7.75 -21.92 -12.10
CA LEU A 102 8.44 -23.20 -12.20
C LEU A 102 7.47 -24.38 -12.06
N ARG A 103 6.51 -24.31 -11.12
CA ARG A 103 5.44 -25.32 -10.97
C ARG A 103 4.54 -25.45 -12.20
N LYS A 104 4.53 -24.45 -13.09
CA LYS A 104 3.81 -24.47 -14.37
C LYS A 104 4.71 -24.85 -15.55
N GLY A 105 5.93 -25.32 -15.29
CA GLY A 105 6.93 -25.61 -16.32
C GLY A 105 7.58 -24.37 -16.95
N ILE A 106 7.37 -23.17 -16.39
CA ILE A 106 7.88 -21.92 -16.94
C ILE A 106 9.09 -21.45 -16.13
N VAL A 107 10.26 -21.42 -16.77
CA VAL A 107 11.47 -20.83 -16.18
C VAL A 107 11.40 -19.31 -16.32
N LYS A 108 11.05 -18.64 -15.22
CA LYS A 108 11.02 -17.18 -15.13
C LYS A 108 11.81 -16.71 -13.93
N LYS A 109 12.66 -15.70 -14.12
CA LYS A 109 13.41 -15.05 -13.03
C LYS A 109 12.46 -14.52 -11.95
N ALA A 110 12.84 -14.70 -10.68
CA ALA A 110 12.17 -14.07 -9.56
C ALA A 110 12.60 -12.61 -9.42
N ASP A 111 11.64 -11.75 -9.11
CA ASP A 111 11.84 -10.31 -8.91
C ASP A 111 11.99 -9.96 -7.42
N LEU A 112 11.34 -10.73 -6.56
CA LEU A 112 11.24 -10.48 -5.12
C LEU A 112 11.04 -11.76 -4.32
N VAL A 113 11.20 -11.65 -3.00
CA VAL A 113 10.85 -12.70 -2.02
C VAL A 113 9.60 -12.28 -1.30
N ASP A 114 8.65 -13.21 -1.20
CA ASP A 114 7.40 -13.03 -0.48
C ASP A 114 7.26 -14.11 0.60
N HIS A 115 6.50 -13.81 1.66
CA HIS A 115 6.17 -14.80 2.68
C HIS A 115 5.06 -15.72 2.18
N ILE A 116 5.16 -17.03 2.45
CA ILE A 116 4.12 -18.02 2.14
C ILE A 116 2.90 -17.77 3.04
N VAL A 117 3.12 -17.76 4.35
CA VAL A 117 2.18 -17.29 5.37
C VAL A 117 2.46 -15.82 5.63
N PRO A 118 1.50 -14.90 5.38
CA PRO A 118 1.70 -13.48 5.60
C PRO A 118 2.14 -13.17 7.04
N ILE A 119 3.07 -12.22 7.20
CA ILE A 119 3.56 -11.78 8.53
C ILE A 119 2.46 -11.19 9.44
N ARG A 120 1.32 -10.82 8.85
CA ARG A 120 0.12 -10.38 9.57
C ARG A 120 -0.65 -11.53 10.22
N GLU A 121 -0.58 -12.71 9.62
CA GLU A 121 -1.20 -13.92 10.15
C GLU A 121 -0.28 -14.59 11.19
N ASP A 122 1.02 -14.66 10.90
CA ASP A 122 1.99 -15.27 11.82
C ASP A 122 3.33 -14.50 11.82
N TRP A 123 3.52 -13.67 12.85
CA TRP A 123 4.73 -12.88 13.03
C TRP A 123 5.96 -13.71 13.44
N SER A 124 5.74 -14.88 14.04
CA SER A 124 6.84 -15.75 14.50
C SER A 124 7.66 -16.25 13.31
N LYS A 125 7.00 -16.49 12.16
CA LYS A 125 7.58 -16.98 10.90
C LYS A 125 8.19 -15.89 10.00
N ARG A 126 8.30 -14.63 10.45
CA ARG A 126 8.76 -13.53 9.60
C ARG A 126 10.21 -13.68 9.09
N LEU A 127 11.05 -14.39 9.85
CA LEU A 127 12.46 -14.70 9.51
C LEU A 127 12.70 -16.20 9.29
N ASP A 128 11.64 -17.00 9.20
CA ASP A 128 11.74 -18.43 8.93
C ASP A 128 12.02 -18.66 7.44
N PRO A 129 13.18 -19.24 7.06
CA PRO A 129 13.51 -19.48 5.66
C PRO A 129 12.53 -20.41 4.94
N THR A 130 11.84 -21.29 5.67
CA THR A 130 10.85 -22.21 5.11
C THR A 130 9.53 -21.51 4.75
N ASN A 131 9.30 -20.33 5.32
CA ASN A 131 8.14 -19.49 5.04
C ASN A 131 8.39 -18.49 3.90
N LEU A 132 9.47 -18.62 3.13
CA LEU A 132 9.82 -17.69 2.05
C LEU A 132 9.72 -18.34 0.67
N GLN A 133 9.28 -17.56 -0.31
CA GLN A 133 9.21 -17.99 -1.70
C GLN A 133 9.66 -16.88 -2.67
N SER A 134 10.43 -17.25 -3.68
CA SER A 134 10.86 -16.37 -4.75
C SER A 134 9.74 -16.24 -5.80
N LEU A 135 9.31 -15.02 -6.10
CA LEU A 135 8.19 -14.73 -7.01
C LEU A 135 8.57 -13.66 -8.05
N CYS A 136 7.97 -13.76 -9.24
CA CYS A 136 7.93 -12.64 -10.17
C CYS A 136 6.80 -11.67 -9.81
N TYR A 137 6.86 -10.42 -10.28
CA TYR A 137 5.86 -9.38 -9.96
C TYR A 137 4.42 -9.80 -10.28
N ARG A 138 4.21 -10.53 -11.39
CA ARG A 138 2.88 -11.02 -11.78
C ARG A 138 2.31 -11.98 -10.73
N CYS A 139 3.08 -13.00 -10.36
CA CYS A 139 2.65 -13.99 -9.38
C CYS A 139 2.51 -13.40 -7.97
N HIS A 140 3.40 -12.48 -7.60
CA HIS A 140 3.26 -11.73 -6.34
C HIS A 140 1.96 -10.95 -6.29
N ARG A 141 1.62 -10.17 -7.33
CA ARG A 141 0.37 -9.40 -7.39
C ARG A 141 -0.88 -10.30 -7.29
N GLU A 142 -0.84 -11.47 -7.95
CA GLU A 142 -1.92 -12.46 -7.85
C GLU A 142 -2.07 -13.00 -6.42
N LYS A 143 -0.96 -13.31 -5.74
CA LYS A 143 -0.97 -13.73 -4.35
C LYS A 143 -1.51 -12.64 -3.42
N THR A 144 -1.00 -11.41 -3.51
CA THR A 144 -1.48 -10.27 -2.71
C THR A 144 -3.00 -10.08 -2.85
N ARG A 145 -3.55 -10.22 -4.07
CA ARG A 145 -5.00 -10.16 -4.30
C ARG A 145 -5.75 -11.28 -3.57
N LYS A 146 -5.23 -12.51 -3.61
CA LYS A 146 -5.85 -13.66 -2.93
C LYS A 146 -5.77 -13.51 -1.41
N ASP A 147 -4.64 -13.07 -0.88
CA ASP A 147 -4.44 -12.85 0.55
C ASP A 147 -5.43 -11.80 1.07
N HIS A 148 -5.59 -10.67 0.37
CA HIS A 148 -6.59 -9.66 0.74
C HIS A 148 -8.04 -10.17 0.66
N GLN A 149 -8.36 -11.05 -0.29
CA GLN A 149 -9.69 -11.67 -0.35
C GLN A 149 -9.93 -12.60 0.83
N ARG A 150 -8.90 -13.37 1.23
CA ARG A 150 -8.94 -14.24 2.40
C ARG A 150 -9.12 -13.45 3.69
N GLU A 151 -8.31 -12.40 3.90
CA GLU A 151 -8.42 -11.48 5.04
C GLU A 151 -9.84 -10.90 5.16
N ARG A 152 -10.43 -10.45 4.05
CA ARG A 152 -11.80 -9.90 4.04
C ARG A 152 -12.85 -10.93 4.44
N LYS A 153 -12.73 -12.18 3.96
CA LYS A 153 -13.66 -13.26 4.30
C LYS A 153 -13.59 -13.63 5.78
N ILE A 154 -12.38 -13.71 6.34
CA ILE A 154 -12.19 -14.00 7.77
C ILE A 154 -12.86 -12.92 8.62
N ASN A 155 -12.60 -11.64 8.31
CA ASN A 155 -13.18 -10.52 9.05
C ASN A 155 -14.70 -10.36 8.91
N MET A 156 -15.32 -11.00 7.91
CA MET A 156 -16.77 -10.97 7.71
C MET A 156 -17.49 -12.12 8.42
N ASN A 157 -16.73 -13.17 8.79
CA ASN A 157 -17.22 -14.37 9.47
C ASN A 157 -16.77 -14.43 10.95
N SER A 158 -16.11 -13.39 11.46
CA SER A 158 -15.60 -13.28 12.83
C SER A 158 -16.31 -12.18 13.60
#